data_AF-A0A1I1QBR0-F1
#
_entry.id   AF-A0A1I1QBR0-F1
#
_cell.length_a   1.000
_cell.length_b   1.000
_cell.length_c   1.000
_cell.angle_alpha   90.00
_cell.angle_beta   90.00
_cell.angle_gamma   90.00
#
_symmetry.space_group_name_H-M   'P 1'
#
loop_
_entity.id
_entity.type
_entity.pdbx_description
1 polymer ?
#
loop_
_entity_poly.entity_id
_entity_poly.type
_entity_poly.pdbx_seq_one_letter_code
_entity_poly.pdbx_strand_id
1 'polypeptide(L)'
;MEGSEEADELSGGAGDDVLRGLGGNDILIGGAGDDILEGGTGDDYLEDVEGNDQLRGGDGNDFLQGCLMTGIAGSTGLLDGGAGNDVLRGYNGYDYAGGAGDDLIAITLSSTKAINTVASGGNGADRFELDVAGPILGRLSMSGGGGIDTYVISGTAALLAGSQLHIADFAAGPGGDIIDLSWFLPYNDAANPFASGLLRLVATGSDTLVQLRSGTSYVPVVQLAGVQPSQLGASNFTGGFDPAGSTTGLDLSGTGAGDILVGGQMNDRLVGNGGDDILNGMGGNDRLEGGDGNDSLEGGEGNDILLGGDGDDMLFDTSTEGNNELYGGAGNDVLEARSTGNNLLDGGAGNDRLLGYNTGDFPSTGKYTLRGGEGNDYLAAYRGATLEGGAGDDTLVSLDGAGWLDGGDGNDLLVANDDAGDTLNGGAGVDQVRFAQASTDYTVTRTATGYAVVNNDMPGSGAHLLTGIERLQFSDISVALDLDGAAGQTFRIYRAAFDRAPDEAGMGFWLSQMDGDTSLVDIAGGFAASREFVQLYGNAPSNTELVTRMYKNILHRDPEPAGYAFWLDILDQGKANVPTVLASISESAENNAAVAALIANGIPFIPYGG
;
A
#
# COMPACT_ATOMS: atom_id res chain seq x y z
N MET A 1 -26.65 -8.51 51.52
CA MET A 1 -25.54 -9.47 51.71
C MET A 1 -24.24 -8.75 51.46
N GLU A 2 -23.17 -9.20 52.12
CA GLU A 2 -21.81 -8.72 51.89
C GLU A 2 -20.99 -9.92 51.41
N GLY A 3 -20.20 -9.72 50.36
CA GLY A 3 -19.20 -10.64 49.84
C GLY A 3 -17.89 -10.54 50.62
N SER A 4 -16.79 -10.71 49.90
CA SER A 4 -15.42 -10.82 50.40
C SER A 4 -14.46 -10.02 49.51
N GLU A 5 -13.16 -10.21 49.69
CA GLU A 5 -12.14 -9.58 48.83
C GLU A 5 -11.72 -10.53 47.67
N GLU A 6 -12.52 -11.57 47.43
CA GLU A 6 -12.40 -12.52 46.34
C GLU A 6 -13.70 -12.50 45.51
N ALA A 7 -13.68 -13.05 44.29
CA ALA A 7 -14.85 -13.13 43.43
C ALA A 7 -16.03 -13.88 44.10
N ASP A 8 -17.17 -13.21 44.18
CA ASP A 8 -18.40 -13.66 44.81
C ASP A 8 -19.61 -13.65 43.85
N GLU A 9 -20.62 -14.46 44.18
CA GLU A 9 -21.92 -14.46 43.48
C GLU A 9 -23.02 -14.24 44.52
N LEU A 10 -23.70 -13.09 44.44
CA LEU A 10 -24.71 -12.64 45.40
C LEU A 10 -26.06 -12.45 44.69
N SER A 11 -27.15 -12.95 45.30
CA SER A 11 -28.50 -12.76 44.77
C SER A 11 -29.51 -12.40 45.86
N GLY A 12 -30.20 -11.27 45.71
CA GLY A 12 -31.18 -10.73 46.67
C GLY A 12 -32.51 -11.48 46.65
N GLY A 13 -33.05 -11.68 45.45
CA GLY A 13 -34.28 -12.43 45.21
C GLY A 13 -35.50 -11.52 45.16
N ALA A 14 -36.28 -11.46 46.23
CA ALA A 14 -37.51 -10.65 46.25
C ALA A 14 -37.60 -9.83 47.54
N GLY A 15 -38.00 -8.58 47.40
CA GLY A 15 -37.93 -7.55 48.43
C GLY A 15 -36.80 -6.57 48.14
N ASP A 16 -36.74 -5.49 48.92
CA ASP A 16 -35.69 -4.48 48.79
C ASP A 16 -34.40 -5.02 49.43
N ASP A 17 -33.39 -5.30 48.61
CA ASP A 17 -32.13 -5.92 48.97
C ASP A 17 -30.95 -4.96 48.88
N VAL A 18 -29.91 -5.22 49.69
CA VAL A 18 -28.62 -4.49 49.62
C VAL A 18 -27.53 -5.52 49.43
N LEU A 19 -26.88 -5.56 48.28
CA LEU A 19 -25.77 -6.46 47.95
C LEU A 19 -24.47 -5.65 47.83
N ARG A 20 -23.39 -6.15 48.42
CA ARG A 20 -22.06 -5.52 48.41
C ARG A 20 -21.02 -6.59 48.05
N GLY A 21 -20.32 -6.45 46.93
CA GLY A 21 -19.24 -7.36 46.50
C GLY A 21 -17.98 -7.19 47.34
N LEU A 22 -17.54 -5.93 47.49
CA LEU A 22 -16.32 -5.45 48.15
C LEU A 22 -15.09 -5.49 47.25
N GLY A 23 -14.46 -6.64 47.06
CA GLY A 23 -13.28 -6.74 46.21
C GLY A 23 -13.23 -8.08 45.47
N GLY A 24 -12.65 -8.09 44.27
CA GLY A 24 -12.74 -9.25 43.38
C GLY A 24 -13.65 -8.94 42.21
N ASN A 25 -13.88 -9.92 41.34
CA ASN A 25 -14.78 -9.75 40.21
C ASN A 25 -16.08 -10.46 40.54
N ASP A 26 -17.10 -9.69 40.88
CA ASP A 26 -18.31 -10.17 41.53
C ASP A 26 -19.50 -10.21 40.57
N ILE A 27 -20.48 -11.06 40.89
CA ILE A 27 -21.78 -11.13 40.20
C ILE A 27 -22.87 -10.79 41.22
N LEU A 28 -23.53 -9.66 41.05
CA LEU A 28 -24.61 -9.18 41.93
C LEU A 28 -25.93 -9.13 41.17
N ILE A 29 -26.94 -9.83 41.68
CA ILE A 29 -28.29 -9.90 41.07
C ILE A 29 -29.32 -9.48 42.14
N GLY A 30 -29.93 -8.30 42.01
CA GLY A 30 -30.88 -7.79 43.01
C GLY A 30 -32.18 -8.58 42.99
N GLY A 31 -32.93 -8.47 41.91
CA GLY A 31 -34.13 -9.27 41.65
C GLY A 31 -35.37 -8.39 41.57
N ALA A 32 -36.33 -8.60 42.47
CA ALA A 32 -37.56 -7.80 42.48
C ALA A 32 -37.67 -7.02 43.79
N GLY A 33 -37.79 -5.69 43.72
CA GLY A 33 -37.75 -4.82 44.89
C GLY A 33 -36.91 -3.59 44.57
N ASP A 34 -36.89 -2.59 45.45
CA ASP A 34 -36.00 -1.45 45.25
C ASP A 34 -34.59 -1.81 45.79
N ASP A 35 -33.68 -2.19 44.91
CA ASP A 35 -32.41 -2.83 45.27
C ASP A 35 -31.20 -1.86 45.26
N ILE A 36 -30.20 -2.15 46.09
CA ILE A 36 -28.89 -1.47 46.10
C ILE A 36 -27.79 -2.50 45.87
N LEU A 37 -27.09 -2.41 44.75
CA LEU A 37 -25.95 -3.26 44.39
C LEU A 37 -24.70 -2.39 44.36
N GLU A 38 -23.67 -2.78 45.12
CA GLU A 38 -22.35 -2.12 45.15
C GLU A 38 -21.29 -3.19 44.82
N GLY A 39 -20.63 -3.09 43.66
CA GLY A 39 -19.59 -4.02 43.21
C GLY A 39 -18.35 -3.92 44.09
N GLY A 40 -17.65 -2.79 44.03
CA GLY A 40 -16.52 -2.49 44.90
C GLY A 40 -15.24 -2.29 44.09
N THR A 41 -14.26 -3.18 44.21
CA THR A 41 -13.05 -3.15 43.38
C THR A 41 -12.91 -4.42 42.56
N GLY A 42 -12.56 -4.32 41.29
CA GLY A 42 -12.47 -5.44 40.36
C GLY A 42 -13.52 -5.28 39.25
N ASP A 43 -13.49 -6.17 38.27
CA ASP A 43 -14.43 -6.07 37.14
C ASP A 43 -15.73 -6.82 37.48
N ASP A 44 -16.79 -6.10 37.80
CA ASP A 44 -18.03 -6.62 38.36
C ASP A 44 -19.18 -6.70 37.34
N TYR A 45 -20.12 -7.61 37.58
CA TYR A 45 -21.38 -7.74 36.84
C TYR A 45 -22.56 -7.49 37.78
N LEU A 46 -23.30 -6.41 37.53
CA LEU A 46 -24.48 -6.01 38.31
C LEU A 46 -25.72 -6.06 37.43
N GLU A 47 -26.75 -6.79 37.84
CA GLU A 47 -28.01 -6.89 37.11
C GLU A 47 -29.22 -6.71 38.02
N ASP A 48 -30.19 -5.93 37.54
CA ASP A 48 -31.52 -5.86 38.14
C ASP A 48 -32.66 -5.85 37.10
N VAL A 49 -33.86 -6.26 37.52
CA VAL A 49 -35.03 -6.46 36.67
C VAL A 49 -36.29 -5.74 37.11
N GLU A 50 -36.53 -5.39 38.38
CA GLU A 50 -37.77 -4.73 38.82
C GLU A 50 -37.60 -3.87 40.08
N GLY A 51 -37.50 -2.55 39.90
CA GLY A 51 -37.54 -1.66 41.07
C GLY A 51 -37.08 -0.25 40.75
N ASN A 52 -36.83 0.52 41.81
CA ASN A 52 -36.07 1.75 41.73
C ASN A 52 -34.63 1.52 42.22
N ASP A 53 -33.83 0.92 41.35
CA ASP A 53 -32.59 0.27 41.76
C ASP A 53 -31.39 1.20 41.67
N GLN A 54 -30.41 0.99 42.54
CA GLN A 54 -29.11 1.67 42.50
C GLN A 54 -28.02 0.65 42.31
N LEU A 55 -27.42 0.64 41.13
CA LEU A 55 -26.28 -0.20 40.78
C LEU A 55 -25.04 0.70 40.73
N ARG A 56 -24.02 0.36 41.50
CA ARG A 56 -22.72 1.04 41.52
C ARG A 56 -21.61 0.02 41.27
N GLY A 57 -20.86 0.18 40.19
CA GLY A 57 -19.72 -0.68 39.84
C GLY A 57 -18.60 -0.50 40.85
N GLY A 58 -17.94 0.65 40.83
CA GLY A 58 -16.86 0.99 41.75
C GLY A 58 -15.56 1.22 41.00
N ASP A 59 -14.46 0.61 41.43
CA ASP A 59 -13.19 0.63 40.69
C ASP A 59 -13.08 -0.65 39.84
N GLY A 60 -12.86 -0.56 38.54
CA GLY A 60 -12.80 -1.71 37.63
C GLY A 60 -13.54 -1.43 36.33
N ASN A 61 -13.51 -2.36 35.37
CA ASN A 61 -14.33 -2.25 34.17
C ASN A 61 -15.61 -3.05 34.37
N ASP A 62 -16.68 -2.36 34.76
CA ASP A 62 -17.90 -2.97 35.25
C ASP A 62 -18.98 -3.09 34.17
N PHE A 63 -19.86 -4.09 34.33
CA PHE A 63 -21.04 -4.25 33.50
C PHE A 63 -22.31 -4.10 34.35
N LEU A 64 -23.06 -3.03 34.10
CA LEU A 64 -24.28 -2.68 34.83
C LEU A 64 -25.50 -2.78 33.91
N GLN A 65 -26.43 -3.67 34.24
CA GLN A 65 -27.67 -3.89 33.51
C GLN A 65 -28.88 -3.54 34.37
N GLY A 66 -29.53 -2.43 34.07
CA GLY A 66 -30.83 -2.07 34.64
C GLY A 66 -32.00 -2.82 33.99
N CYS A 67 -33.19 -2.67 34.57
CA CYS A 67 -34.43 -3.38 34.19
C CYS A 67 -34.63 -3.52 32.66
N LEU A 68 -34.84 -4.76 32.21
CA LEU A 68 -34.96 -5.15 30.80
C LEU A 68 -36.37 -5.04 30.20
N MET A 69 -37.40 -4.70 30.98
CA MET A 69 -38.81 -4.89 30.57
C MET A 69 -39.55 -3.60 30.25
N THR A 70 -39.94 -3.49 28.97
CA THR A 70 -40.90 -2.49 28.46
C THR A 70 -42.31 -2.76 29.00
N GLY A 71 -42.69 -2.13 30.11
CA GLY A 71 -44.08 -2.26 30.61
C GLY A 71 -44.34 -1.77 32.02
N ILE A 72 -43.31 -1.70 32.88
CA ILE A 72 -43.44 -1.12 34.20
C ILE A 72 -43.12 0.37 34.08
N ALA A 73 -44.14 1.13 33.70
CA ALA A 73 -44.03 2.57 33.54
C ALA A 73 -43.78 3.24 34.91
N GLY A 74 -42.52 3.30 35.36
CA GLY A 74 -42.12 4.02 36.56
C GLY A 74 -40.90 3.50 37.33
N SER A 75 -40.23 2.43 36.92
CA SER A 75 -38.93 2.07 37.51
C SER A 75 -37.89 3.14 37.14
N THR A 76 -37.39 3.85 38.15
CA THR A 76 -36.36 4.87 38.04
C THR A 76 -35.19 4.47 38.89
N GLY A 77 -33.97 4.57 38.41
CA GLY A 77 -32.83 4.11 39.18
C GLY A 77 -31.55 4.86 38.83
N LEU A 78 -30.45 4.36 39.36
CA LEU A 78 -29.10 4.84 39.07
C LEU A 78 -28.27 3.68 38.56
N LEU A 79 -27.58 3.91 37.44
CA LEU A 79 -26.45 3.10 36.98
C LEU A 79 -25.22 4.01 37.08
N ASP A 80 -24.29 3.66 37.96
CA ASP A 80 -23.07 4.42 38.25
C ASP A 80 -21.87 3.48 38.05
N GLY A 81 -21.11 3.66 36.97
CA GLY A 81 -19.97 2.82 36.61
C GLY A 81 -18.86 2.97 37.65
N GLY A 82 -18.36 4.19 37.79
CA GLY A 82 -17.35 4.54 38.78
C GLY A 82 -16.03 4.88 38.11
N ALA A 83 -14.99 4.07 38.32
CA ALA A 83 -13.66 4.28 37.76
C ALA A 83 -13.23 3.07 36.96
N GLY A 84 -12.93 3.27 35.68
CA GLY A 84 -12.63 2.24 34.70
C GLY A 84 -13.49 2.47 33.46
N ASN A 85 -13.40 1.57 32.50
CA ASN A 85 -14.16 1.65 31.26
C ASN A 85 -15.40 0.77 31.39
N ASP A 86 -16.53 1.39 31.72
CA ASP A 86 -17.74 0.69 32.14
C ASP A 86 -18.76 0.52 31.02
N VAL A 87 -19.65 -0.47 31.17
CA VAL A 87 -20.78 -0.70 30.26
C VAL A 87 -22.08 -0.59 31.03
N LEU A 88 -22.83 0.49 30.80
CA LEU A 88 -24.10 0.76 31.44
C LEU A 88 -25.24 0.59 30.43
N ARG A 89 -26.19 -0.31 30.73
CA ARG A 89 -27.31 -0.62 29.85
C ARG A 89 -28.65 -0.51 30.55
N GLY A 90 -29.61 0.15 29.90
CA GLY A 90 -30.98 0.17 30.40
C GLY A 90 -31.97 0.88 29.49
N TYR A 91 -33.07 1.32 30.09
CA TYR A 91 -34.13 2.07 29.42
C TYR A 91 -34.25 3.50 29.97
N ASN A 92 -34.96 4.37 29.24
CA ASN A 92 -35.30 5.68 29.78
C ASN A 92 -36.12 5.58 31.07
N GLY A 93 -35.58 6.16 32.14
CA GLY A 93 -36.07 6.04 33.53
C GLY A 93 -34.94 6.01 34.53
N TYR A 94 -33.81 5.41 34.17
CA TYR A 94 -32.58 5.46 34.94
C TYR A 94 -31.85 6.78 34.69
N ASP A 95 -31.12 7.24 35.70
CA ASP A 95 -30.00 8.16 35.54
C ASP A 95 -28.72 7.35 35.37
N TYR A 96 -27.83 7.80 34.48
CA TYR A 96 -26.59 7.13 34.11
C TYR A 96 -25.40 8.03 34.46
N ALA A 97 -24.39 7.45 35.10
CA ALA A 97 -23.10 8.07 35.35
C ALA A 97 -22.02 7.05 34.97
N GLY A 98 -21.25 7.32 33.91
CA GLY A 98 -20.10 6.49 33.54
C GLY A 98 -19.01 6.63 34.60
N GLY A 99 -18.45 7.83 34.73
CA GLY A 99 -17.54 8.19 35.79
C GLY A 99 -16.16 8.59 35.25
N ALA A 100 -15.14 7.78 35.47
CA ALA A 100 -13.79 8.04 34.97
C ALA A 100 -13.30 6.87 34.14
N GLY A 101 -12.95 7.10 32.87
CA GLY A 101 -12.61 6.07 31.90
C GLY A 101 -13.46 6.27 30.65
N ASP A 102 -13.23 5.44 29.63
CA ASP A 102 -13.97 5.53 28.37
C ASP A 102 -15.21 4.61 28.46
N ASP A 103 -16.38 5.19 28.74
CA ASP A 103 -17.58 4.43 29.09
C ASP A 103 -18.54 4.20 27.91
N LEU A 104 -19.25 3.07 27.92
CA LEU A 104 -20.35 2.78 27.00
C LEU A 104 -21.69 2.87 27.72
N ILE A 105 -22.49 3.87 27.38
CA ILE A 105 -23.83 4.09 27.91
C ILE A 105 -24.87 3.78 26.83
N ALA A 106 -25.52 2.62 26.92
CA ALA A 106 -26.55 2.19 25.97
C ALA A 106 -27.96 2.34 26.58
N ILE A 107 -28.78 3.17 25.94
CA ILE A 107 -30.12 3.53 26.43
C ILE A 107 -31.17 3.23 25.36
N THR A 108 -32.06 2.31 25.68
CA THR A 108 -33.25 2.03 24.87
C THR A 108 -34.38 3.00 25.24
N LEU A 109 -34.84 3.79 24.28
CA LEU A 109 -35.85 4.81 24.45
C LEU A 109 -37.22 4.31 23.96
N SER A 110 -38.10 3.99 24.90
CA SER A 110 -39.47 3.57 24.60
C SER A 110 -40.38 3.83 25.80
N SER A 111 -41.10 4.97 25.80
CA SER A 111 -42.01 5.29 26.91
C SER A 111 -43.37 5.81 26.47
N THR A 112 -44.40 5.30 27.14
CA THR A 112 -45.79 5.80 27.02
C THR A 112 -46.10 6.90 28.05
N LYS A 113 -45.11 7.29 28.88
CA LYS A 113 -45.16 8.37 29.87
C LYS A 113 -43.98 9.32 29.69
N ALA A 114 -44.16 10.58 30.10
CA ALA A 114 -43.07 11.54 30.16
C ALA A 114 -42.10 11.15 31.28
N ILE A 115 -40.89 10.73 30.90
CA ILE A 115 -39.81 10.32 31.79
C ILE A 115 -38.58 11.13 31.42
N ASN A 116 -37.97 11.78 32.40
CA ASN A 116 -36.71 12.49 32.19
C ASN A 116 -35.57 11.57 32.63
N THR A 117 -34.55 11.46 31.79
CA THR A 117 -33.31 10.74 32.08
C THR A 117 -32.15 11.71 31.95
N VAL A 118 -31.23 11.65 32.90
CA VAL A 118 -29.92 12.27 32.79
C VAL A 118 -28.88 11.18 32.55
N ALA A 119 -28.02 11.38 31.56
CA ALA A 119 -26.88 10.51 31.33
C ALA A 119 -25.61 11.35 31.29
N SER A 120 -24.59 10.96 32.04
CA SER A 120 -23.29 11.60 32.08
C SER A 120 -22.24 10.55 31.76
N GLY A 121 -21.35 10.84 30.82
CA GLY A 121 -20.18 10.03 30.49
C GLY A 121 -19.18 10.20 31.63
N GLY A 122 -18.53 11.35 31.68
CA GLY A 122 -17.66 11.72 32.79
C GLY A 122 -16.32 12.25 32.31
N ASN A 123 -15.21 11.69 32.78
CA ASN A 123 -13.90 11.95 32.16
C ASN A 123 -13.51 10.74 31.33
N GLY A 124 -13.07 10.94 30.10
CA GLY A 124 -12.78 9.89 29.14
C GLY A 124 -13.52 10.16 27.84
N ALA A 125 -13.22 9.38 26.81
CA ALA A 125 -13.94 9.43 25.54
C ALA A 125 -15.15 8.49 25.61
N ASP A 126 -16.31 9.05 25.94
CA ASP A 126 -17.50 8.26 26.25
C ASP A 126 -18.37 8.02 25.01
N ARG A 127 -19.07 6.89 24.98
CA ARG A 127 -19.95 6.49 23.89
C ARG A 127 -21.39 6.31 24.38
N PHE A 128 -22.29 7.12 23.84
CA PHE A 128 -23.74 7.01 24.05
C PHE A 128 -24.39 6.29 22.88
N GLU A 129 -24.97 5.12 23.12
CA GLU A 129 -25.76 4.39 22.13
C GLU A 129 -27.26 4.53 22.43
N LEU A 130 -27.96 5.29 21.60
CA LEU A 130 -29.38 5.54 21.74
C LEU A 130 -30.19 4.73 20.73
N ASP A 131 -30.97 3.77 21.22
CA ASP A 131 -31.95 3.03 20.42
C ASP A 131 -33.36 3.58 20.64
N VAL A 132 -33.87 4.34 19.66
CA VAL A 132 -35.24 4.86 19.68
C VAL A 132 -36.22 3.81 19.16
N ALA A 133 -36.62 2.89 20.05
CA ALA A 133 -37.50 1.78 19.76
C ALA A 133 -39.01 2.11 19.87
N GLY A 134 -39.38 3.23 20.49
CA GLY A 134 -40.77 3.63 20.68
C GLY A 134 -40.98 5.15 20.81
N PRO A 135 -42.22 5.62 21.01
CA PRO A 135 -42.48 7.04 21.30
C PRO A 135 -41.70 7.51 22.53
N ILE A 136 -41.24 8.76 22.49
CA ILE A 136 -40.55 9.42 23.60
C ILE A 136 -41.40 10.62 24.04
N LEU A 137 -41.93 10.58 25.26
CA LEU A 137 -42.76 11.67 25.80
C LEU A 137 -42.04 12.55 26.83
N GLY A 138 -40.81 12.21 27.23
CA GLY A 138 -39.99 12.99 28.17
C GLY A 138 -38.61 13.33 27.61
N ARG A 139 -37.76 13.97 28.43
CA ARG A 139 -36.46 14.50 28.00
C ARG A 139 -35.31 13.58 28.37
N LEU A 140 -34.47 13.24 27.39
CA LEU A 140 -33.14 12.70 27.65
C LEU A 140 -32.13 13.86 27.59
N SER A 141 -31.39 14.08 28.66
CA SER A 141 -30.29 15.05 28.73
C SER A 141 -28.99 14.30 28.91
N MET A 142 -28.10 14.39 27.93
CA MET A 142 -26.78 13.78 27.97
C MET A 142 -25.71 14.84 28.23
N SER A 143 -24.69 14.48 28.99
CA SER A 143 -23.45 15.22 29.17
C SER A 143 -22.31 14.28 28.80
N GLY A 144 -21.46 14.65 27.85
CA GLY A 144 -20.27 13.86 27.54
C GLY A 144 -19.24 14.00 28.65
N GLY A 145 -18.92 15.26 28.97
CA GLY A 145 -17.98 15.61 30.02
C GLY A 145 -16.63 15.99 29.42
N GLY A 146 -15.57 15.29 29.80
CA GLY A 146 -14.21 15.60 29.36
C GLY A 146 -13.62 14.49 28.50
N GLY A 147 -13.47 14.72 27.21
CA GLY A 147 -12.89 13.77 26.27
C GLY A 147 -13.38 14.10 24.86
N ILE A 148 -13.36 13.11 23.96
CA ILE A 148 -14.05 13.21 22.67
C ILE A 148 -15.20 12.22 22.73
N ASP A 149 -16.41 12.74 22.95
CA ASP A 149 -17.57 11.89 23.22
C ASP A 149 -18.34 11.59 21.93
N THR A 150 -18.87 10.37 21.81
CA THR A 150 -19.62 9.93 20.63
C THR A 150 -21.08 9.66 20.95
N TYR A 151 -21.98 10.33 20.23
CA TYR A 151 -23.43 10.18 20.37
C TYR A 151 -24.03 9.46 19.17
N VAL A 152 -24.34 8.18 19.33
CA VAL A 152 -24.90 7.31 18.30
C VAL A 152 -26.41 7.30 18.43
N ILE A 153 -27.10 7.74 17.39
CA ILE A 153 -28.56 7.82 17.40
C ILE A 153 -29.12 6.89 16.33
N SER A 154 -29.95 5.95 16.76
CA SER A 154 -30.61 4.99 15.89
C SER A 154 -32.13 5.02 16.09
N GLY A 155 -32.88 4.54 15.09
CA GLY A 155 -34.33 4.46 15.12
C GLY A 155 -34.98 4.85 13.79
N THR A 156 -36.19 5.42 13.84
CA THR A 156 -36.87 5.92 12.63
C THR A 156 -37.22 7.40 12.78
N ALA A 157 -37.24 8.12 11.65
CA ALA A 157 -37.62 9.53 11.63
C ALA A 157 -39.02 9.80 12.23
N ALA A 158 -39.92 8.82 12.19
CA ALA A 158 -41.25 8.92 12.78
C ALA A 158 -41.22 8.86 14.31
N LEU A 159 -40.32 8.07 14.90
CA LEU A 159 -40.18 7.96 16.36
C LEU A 159 -39.40 9.13 16.96
N LEU A 160 -38.47 9.70 16.20
CA LEU A 160 -37.76 10.93 16.54
C LEU A 160 -38.66 12.17 16.46
N ALA A 161 -39.79 12.10 15.75
CA ALA A 161 -40.71 13.24 15.65
C ALA A 161 -41.33 13.57 17.02
N GLY A 162 -40.76 14.57 17.70
CA GLY A 162 -41.17 14.98 19.05
C GLY A 162 -40.28 14.46 20.17
N SER A 163 -39.19 13.75 19.85
CA SER A 163 -38.19 13.38 20.85
C SER A 163 -37.51 14.64 21.41
N GLN A 164 -37.21 14.60 22.71
CA GLN A 164 -36.46 15.63 23.41
C GLN A 164 -35.09 15.09 23.79
N LEU A 165 -34.28 14.80 22.78
CA LEU A 165 -32.87 14.42 22.96
C LEU A 165 -32.03 15.69 23.01
N HIS A 166 -31.31 15.88 24.11
CA HIS A 166 -30.47 17.06 24.33
C HIS A 166 -29.07 16.63 24.74
N ILE A 167 -28.07 17.22 24.11
CA ILE A 167 -26.69 17.16 24.59
C ILE A 167 -26.38 18.52 25.25
N ALA A 168 -25.98 18.47 26.52
CA ALA A 168 -25.89 19.63 27.40
C ALA A 168 -24.59 20.42 27.23
N ASP A 169 -23.51 19.76 26.83
CA ASP A 169 -22.13 20.28 26.88
C ASP A 169 -21.30 19.95 25.62
N PHE A 170 -21.96 19.65 24.49
CA PHE A 170 -21.32 19.24 23.25
C PHE A 170 -20.13 20.14 22.87
N ALA A 171 -18.93 19.58 22.84
CA ALA A 171 -17.71 20.24 22.40
C ALA A 171 -17.67 20.28 20.86
N ALA A 172 -17.86 21.46 20.26
CA ALA A 172 -17.83 21.60 18.80
C ALA A 172 -16.42 21.90 18.25
N GLY A 173 -16.21 21.61 16.97
CA GLY A 173 -14.95 21.85 16.25
C GLY A 173 -13.97 20.66 16.26
N PRO A 174 -12.73 20.86 15.78
CA PRO A 174 -11.69 19.83 15.77
C PRO A 174 -11.32 19.37 17.18
N GLY A 175 -11.23 18.05 17.38
CA GLY A 175 -10.99 17.45 18.70
C GLY A 175 -12.14 17.63 19.71
N GLY A 176 -13.32 18.00 19.22
CA GLY A 176 -14.57 17.98 19.98
C GLY A 176 -15.40 16.73 19.68
N ASP A 177 -16.58 16.67 20.27
CA ASP A 177 -17.50 15.53 20.25
C ASP A 177 -18.04 15.20 18.85
N ILE A 178 -18.53 13.97 18.73
CA ILE A 178 -18.96 13.34 17.48
C ILE A 178 -20.44 12.95 17.57
N ILE A 179 -21.21 13.28 16.54
CA ILE A 179 -22.58 12.80 16.36
C ILE A 179 -22.59 11.75 15.26
N ASP A 180 -22.98 10.53 15.62
CA ASP A 180 -23.12 9.42 14.68
C ASP A 180 -24.58 9.24 14.29
N LEU A 181 -24.87 9.58 13.03
CA LEU A 181 -26.17 9.44 12.39
C LEU A 181 -26.15 8.42 11.25
N SER A 182 -25.11 7.57 11.17
CA SER A 182 -24.90 6.58 10.11
C SER A 182 -26.12 5.69 9.86
N TRP A 183 -26.89 5.39 10.92
CA TRP A 183 -28.15 4.64 10.85
C TRP A 183 -29.20 5.24 9.89
N PHE A 184 -29.17 6.56 9.69
CA PHE A 184 -30.11 7.28 8.83
C PHE A 184 -29.57 7.54 7.41
N LEU A 185 -28.30 7.23 7.16
CA LEU A 185 -27.65 7.50 5.90
C LEU A 185 -27.84 6.33 4.92
N PRO A 186 -27.92 6.58 3.61
CA PRO A 186 -27.94 5.51 2.64
C PRO A 186 -26.64 4.71 2.69
N TYR A 187 -26.75 3.39 2.62
CA TYR A 187 -25.58 2.52 2.52
C TYR A 187 -24.80 2.83 1.23
N ASN A 188 -23.50 3.11 1.34
CA ASN A 188 -22.57 3.41 0.24
C ASN A 188 -22.83 4.72 -0.53
N ASP A 189 -23.51 5.72 0.06
CA ASP A 189 -23.59 7.04 -0.58
C ASP A 189 -22.48 7.95 -0.04
N ALA A 190 -21.44 8.14 -0.86
CA ALA A 190 -20.36 9.10 -0.60
C ALA A 190 -20.82 10.56 -0.75
N ALA A 191 -22.11 10.84 -1.01
CA ALA A 191 -22.60 12.21 -1.05
C ALA A 191 -22.79 12.80 0.35
N ASN A 192 -22.30 14.03 0.55
CA ASN A 192 -22.53 14.76 1.79
C ASN A 192 -24.05 14.92 2.06
N PRO A 193 -24.58 14.42 3.20
CA PRO A 193 -26.00 14.45 3.52
C PRO A 193 -26.55 15.86 3.78
N PHE A 194 -25.70 16.83 4.14
CA PHE A 194 -26.09 18.23 4.23
C PHE A 194 -26.23 18.87 2.85
N ALA A 195 -25.36 18.51 1.89
CA ALA A 195 -25.44 18.98 0.50
C ALA A 195 -26.70 18.45 -0.21
N SER A 196 -27.06 17.17 0.03
CA SER A 196 -28.27 16.57 -0.53
C SER A 196 -29.57 17.07 0.14
N GLY A 197 -29.46 17.76 1.28
CA GLY A 197 -30.58 18.19 2.11
C GLY A 197 -31.28 17.02 2.80
N LEU A 198 -30.58 15.91 3.04
CA LEU A 198 -31.02 14.86 3.95
C LEU A 198 -30.90 15.33 5.40
N LEU A 199 -29.79 15.99 5.74
CA LEU A 199 -29.55 16.61 7.03
C LEU A 199 -29.54 18.13 6.91
N ARG A 200 -29.88 18.82 8.00
CA ARG A 200 -29.63 20.26 8.14
C ARG A 200 -29.45 20.67 9.60
N LEU A 201 -28.75 21.78 9.79
CA LEU A 201 -28.62 22.45 11.08
C LEU A 201 -29.52 23.69 11.14
N VAL A 202 -30.24 23.86 12.24
CA VAL A 202 -31.10 25.03 12.47
C VAL A 202 -30.79 25.65 13.83
N ALA A 203 -30.38 26.91 13.84
CA ALA A 203 -30.18 27.66 15.08
C ALA A 203 -31.52 27.90 15.80
N THR A 204 -31.57 27.66 17.10
CA THR A 204 -32.72 27.94 17.98
C THR A 204 -32.25 28.64 19.26
N GLY A 205 -32.22 29.97 19.24
CA GLY A 205 -31.64 30.74 20.34
C GLY A 205 -30.12 30.53 20.39
N SER A 206 -29.60 30.10 21.54
CA SER A 206 -28.18 29.74 21.73
C SER A 206 -27.81 28.34 21.23
N ASP A 207 -28.80 27.56 20.82
CA ASP A 207 -28.66 26.12 20.59
C ASP A 207 -28.78 25.77 19.10
N THR A 208 -28.43 24.53 18.75
CA THR A 208 -28.58 23.98 17.39
C THR A 208 -29.49 22.77 17.39
N LEU A 209 -30.43 22.71 16.43
CA LEU A 209 -31.15 21.49 16.09
C LEU A 209 -30.48 20.81 14.91
N VAL A 210 -30.09 19.54 15.11
CA VAL A 210 -29.75 18.64 14.02
C VAL A 210 -31.04 18.01 13.53
N GLN A 211 -31.36 18.17 12.24
CA GLN A 211 -32.64 17.71 11.69
C GLN A 211 -32.45 16.77 10.52
N LEU A 212 -33.26 15.70 10.50
CA LEU A 212 -33.34 14.73 9.43
C LEU A 212 -34.56 15.00 8.56
N ARG A 213 -34.40 14.91 7.25
CA ARG A 213 -35.50 15.02 6.29
C ARG A 213 -36.34 13.74 6.32
N SER A 214 -37.65 13.91 6.53
CA SER A 214 -38.67 12.84 6.46
C SER A 214 -39.74 13.25 5.45
N GLY A 215 -39.66 12.68 4.24
CA GLY A 215 -40.49 13.10 3.11
C GLY A 215 -40.22 14.55 2.70
N THR A 216 -41.19 15.44 2.93
CA THR A 216 -41.09 16.88 2.64
C THR A 216 -40.87 17.74 3.88
N SER A 217 -40.83 17.13 5.06
CA SER A 217 -40.66 17.82 6.35
C SER A 217 -39.30 17.47 6.96
N TYR A 218 -38.91 18.20 8.00
CA TYR A 218 -37.72 17.92 8.79
C TYR A 218 -38.13 17.63 10.23
N VAL A 219 -37.53 16.59 10.81
CA VAL A 219 -37.73 16.20 12.20
C VAL A 219 -36.44 16.50 12.99
N PRO A 220 -36.51 17.13 14.18
CA PRO A 220 -35.37 17.21 15.08
C PRO A 220 -34.92 15.81 15.47
N VAL A 221 -33.61 15.56 15.40
CA VAL A 221 -32.98 14.32 15.87
C VAL A 221 -32.40 14.55 17.26
N VAL A 222 -31.61 15.62 17.41
CA VAL A 222 -30.98 16.02 18.67
C VAL A 222 -30.81 17.53 18.73
N GLN A 223 -30.88 18.08 19.94
CA GLN A 223 -30.58 19.48 20.23
C GLN A 223 -29.25 19.60 20.96
N LEU A 224 -28.36 20.46 20.46
CA LEU A 224 -27.06 20.77 21.05
C LEU A 224 -27.18 22.09 21.81
N ALA A 225 -27.11 22.04 23.13
CA ALA A 225 -27.25 23.23 23.97
C ALA A 225 -25.99 24.11 23.87
N GLY A 226 -26.17 25.43 23.72
CA GLY A 226 -25.06 26.38 23.71
C GLY A 226 -24.14 26.35 22.48
N VAL A 227 -24.41 25.47 21.49
CA VAL A 227 -23.65 25.35 20.24
C VAL A 227 -24.39 26.02 19.10
N GLN A 228 -23.71 26.86 18.32
CA GLN A 228 -24.22 27.45 17.09
C GLN A 228 -23.85 26.61 15.86
N PRO A 229 -24.67 26.61 14.78
CA PRO A 229 -24.37 25.82 13.59
C PRO A 229 -23.00 26.12 12.96
N SER A 230 -22.53 27.35 13.08
CA SER A 230 -21.23 27.79 12.54
C SER A 230 -20.02 27.26 13.30
N GLN A 231 -20.21 26.62 14.46
CA GLN A 231 -19.15 26.00 15.25
C GLN A 231 -18.95 24.53 14.88
N LEU A 232 -19.89 23.94 14.15
CA LEU A 232 -19.87 22.53 13.77
C LEU A 232 -19.20 22.38 12.41
N GLY A 233 -18.27 21.44 12.32
CA GLY A 233 -17.57 21.08 11.09
C GLY A 233 -17.61 19.57 10.82
N ALA A 234 -16.85 19.13 9.82
CA ALA A 234 -16.72 17.73 9.43
C ALA A 234 -16.36 16.80 10.62
N SER A 235 -15.49 17.25 11.52
CA SER A 235 -15.05 16.47 12.69
C SER A 235 -16.15 16.14 13.69
N ASN A 236 -17.28 16.84 13.66
CA ASN A 236 -18.37 16.63 14.61
C ASN A 236 -19.43 15.63 14.11
N PHE A 237 -19.25 15.05 12.92
CA PHE A 237 -20.16 14.07 12.33
C PHE A 237 -19.39 12.87 11.79
N THR A 238 -19.82 11.66 12.14
CA THR A 238 -19.24 10.43 11.57
C THR A 238 -19.26 10.47 10.05
N GLY A 239 -18.17 10.04 9.42
CA GLY A 239 -17.97 10.12 7.97
C GLY A 239 -17.42 11.46 7.46
N GLY A 240 -17.07 12.39 8.34
CA GLY A 240 -16.40 13.64 7.95
C GLY A 240 -17.31 14.63 7.23
N PHE A 241 -18.63 14.57 7.44
CA PHE A 241 -19.58 15.37 6.67
C PHE A 241 -19.62 16.83 7.14
N ASP A 242 -19.03 17.74 6.35
CA ASP A 242 -19.13 19.18 6.60
C ASP A 242 -20.59 19.69 6.49
N PRO A 243 -21.17 20.29 7.54
CA PRO A 243 -22.52 20.86 7.50
C PRO A 243 -22.73 21.99 6.48
N ALA A 244 -21.66 22.59 5.96
CA ALA A 244 -21.73 23.52 4.84
C ALA A 244 -22.05 22.84 3.49
N GLY A 245 -22.06 21.51 3.45
CA GLY A 245 -22.29 20.72 2.24
C GLY A 245 -21.06 20.63 1.33
N SER A 246 -19.86 20.83 1.88
CA SER A 246 -18.59 20.66 1.16
C SER A 246 -18.27 19.18 0.94
N THR A 247 -17.37 18.90 0.00
CA THR A 247 -16.72 17.59 -0.13
C THR A 247 -15.41 17.51 0.66
N THR A 248 -15.03 18.58 1.38
CA THR A 248 -13.90 18.55 2.32
C THR A 248 -14.29 17.75 3.56
N GLY A 249 -13.44 16.80 3.92
CA GLY A 249 -13.60 15.94 5.08
C GLY A 249 -12.78 16.37 6.28
N LEU A 250 -12.24 15.38 6.97
CA LEU A 250 -11.40 15.46 8.16
C LEU A 250 -9.98 15.96 7.82
N ASP A 251 -9.38 16.67 8.77
CA ASP A 251 -7.97 17.06 8.75
C ASP A 251 -7.34 16.51 10.03
N LEU A 252 -6.66 15.37 9.90
CA LEU A 252 -6.13 14.57 11.00
C LEU A 252 -4.61 14.63 10.98
N SER A 253 -4.01 14.74 12.17
CA SER A 253 -2.57 14.71 12.33
C SER A 253 -2.20 13.85 13.53
N GLY A 254 -1.29 12.91 13.29
CA GLY A 254 -0.66 12.07 14.30
C GLY A 254 0.43 12.82 15.08
N THR A 255 1.30 12.05 15.69
CA THR A 255 2.31 12.43 16.63
C THR A 255 3.69 12.01 16.11
N GLY A 256 4.68 11.82 16.99
CA GLY A 256 5.98 11.26 16.60
C GLY A 256 6.12 9.79 16.99
N ALA A 257 5.01 9.11 17.22
CA ALA A 257 4.91 7.69 17.52
C ALA A 257 3.90 7.07 16.56
N GLY A 258 3.93 5.74 16.40
CA GLY A 258 2.99 5.06 15.50
C GLY A 258 1.53 5.28 15.90
N ASP A 259 0.77 5.84 14.97
CA ASP A 259 -0.62 6.27 15.09
C ASP A 259 -1.53 5.50 14.12
N ILE A 260 -2.82 5.47 14.44
CA ILE A 260 -3.87 4.95 13.54
C ILE A 260 -4.81 6.11 13.21
N LEU A 261 -4.78 6.56 11.96
CA LEU A 261 -5.61 7.64 11.46
C LEU A 261 -6.59 7.09 10.42
N VAL A 262 -7.87 7.37 10.63
CA VAL A 262 -8.95 6.90 9.73
C VAL A 262 -9.78 8.11 9.29
N GLY A 263 -9.89 8.28 7.97
CA GLY A 263 -10.72 9.24 7.29
C GLY A 263 -12.22 8.92 7.37
N GLY A 264 -12.99 9.61 6.54
CA GLY A 264 -14.43 9.59 6.44
C GLY A 264 -14.91 9.11 5.07
N GLN A 265 -15.89 9.80 4.50
CA GLN A 265 -16.42 9.52 3.17
C GLN A 265 -16.22 10.71 2.22
N MET A 266 -15.50 11.71 2.70
CA MET A 266 -15.26 13.00 2.06
C MET A 266 -13.75 13.13 1.81
N ASN A 267 -13.32 14.15 1.08
CA ASN A 267 -11.90 14.37 0.79
C ASN A 267 -11.14 14.75 2.06
N ASP A 268 -10.42 13.79 2.64
CA ASP A 268 -9.71 13.91 3.90
C ASP A 268 -8.22 14.27 3.70
N ARG A 269 -7.63 14.86 4.74
CA ARG A 269 -6.18 15.00 4.87
C ARG A 269 -5.73 14.27 6.13
N LEU A 270 -4.86 13.28 5.98
CA LEU A 270 -4.26 12.52 7.07
C LEU A 270 -2.74 12.71 7.03
N VAL A 271 -2.13 12.98 8.18
CA VAL A 271 -0.68 13.18 8.33
C VAL A 271 -0.17 12.38 9.53
N GLY A 272 0.63 11.35 9.33
CA GLY A 272 1.23 10.53 10.39
C GLY A 272 2.30 11.29 11.19
N ASN A 273 3.19 11.96 10.46
CA ASN A 273 4.40 12.69 10.88
C ASN A 273 5.58 11.77 11.17
N GLY A 274 5.58 11.00 12.26
CA GLY A 274 6.68 10.08 12.48
C GLY A 274 6.33 8.93 13.40
N GLY A 275 7.08 7.84 13.31
CA GLY A 275 6.68 6.54 13.82
C GLY A 275 6.10 5.68 12.69
N ASP A 276 5.85 4.41 12.97
CA ASP A 276 5.25 3.50 11.99
C ASP A 276 3.72 3.65 12.04
N ASP A 277 3.14 4.37 11.10
CA ASP A 277 1.74 4.81 11.10
C ASP A 277 0.82 3.94 10.21
N ILE A 278 -0.47 3.90 10.55
CA ILE A 278 -1.53 3.31 9.71
C ILE A 278 -2.53 4.40 9.35
N LEU A 279 -2.60 4.76 8.07
CA LEU A 279 -3.49 5.79 7.53
C LEU A 279 -4.48 5.15 6.55
N ASN A 280 -5.78 5.41 6.73
CA ASN A 280 -6.84 4.95 5.82
C ASN A 280 -7.75 6.10 5.42
N GLY A 281 -7.79 6.46 4.12
CA GLY A 281 -8.60 7.55 3.58
C GLY A 281 -10.09 7.21 3.45
N MET A 282 -10.42 5.92 3.32
CA MET A 282 -11.77 5.38 3.15
C MET A 282 -12.42 5.76 1.83
N GLY A 283 -12.99 6.96 1.70
CA GLY A 283 -13.63 7.36 0.45
C GLY A 283 -13.66 8.86 0.33
N GLY A 284 -13.59 9.36 -0.90
CA GLY A 284 -13.24 10.75 -1.14
C GLY A 284 -11.96 10.83 -1.96
N ASN A 285 -11.59 12.03 -2.39
CA ASN A 285 -10.26 12.24 -2.97
C ASN A 285 -9.32 12.66 -1.86
N ASP A 286 -8.58 11.71 -1.32
CA ASP A 286 -7.87 11.84 -0.07
C ASP A 286 -6.40 12.19 -0.28
N ARG A 287 -5.81 12.80 0.75
CA ARG A 287 -4.37 13.04 0.83
C ARG A 287 -3.82 12.45 2.11
N LEU A 288 -3.05 11.39 1.98
CA LEU A 288 -2.38 10.68 3.06
C LEU A 288 -0.87 10.95 2.99
N GLU A 289 -0.26 11.22 4.14
CA GLU A 289 1.16 11.54 4.29
C GLU A 289 1.69 10.79 5.52
N GLY A 290 2.50 9.75 5.32
CA GLY A 290 3.08 8.92 6.37
C GLY A 290 4.09 9.72 7.20
N GLY A 291 5.24 10.04 6.61
CA GLY A 291 6.26 10.87 7.22
C GLY A 291 7.55 10.07 7.46
N ASP A 292 8.09 10.12 8.68
CA ASP A 292 9.27 9.35 9.07
C ASP A 292 8.85 8.01 9.70
N GLY A 293 9.19 6.86 9.13
CA GLY A 293 8.85 5.55 9.69
C GLY A 293 8.39 4.59 8.60
N ASN A 294 8.13 3.34 8.97
CA ASN A 294 7.62 2.36 8.02
C ASN A 294 6.08 2.39 8.06
N ASP A 295 5.48 3.15 7.16
CA ASP A 295 4.07 3.48 7.18
C ASP A 295 3.21 2.55 6.31
N SER A 296 1.92 2.45 6.65
CA SER A 296 0.91 1.77 5.84
C SER A 296 -0.22 2.71 5.48
N LEU A 297 -0.33 3.04 4.19
CA LEU A 297 -1.31 3.98 3.67
C LEU A 297 -2.31 3.25 2.75
N GLU A 298 -3.61 3.41 3.01
CA GLU A 298 -4.70 2.96 2.13
C GLU A 298 -5.54 4.16 1.66
N GLY A 299 -5.55 4.41 0.34
CA GLY A 299 -6.28 5.55 -0.25
C GLY A 299 -7.79 5.43 -0.09
N GLY A 300 -8.35 4.27 -0.46
CA GLY A 300 -9.79 4.05 -0.43
C GLY A 300 -10.43 4.30 -1.79
N GLU A 301 -11.68 4.77 -1.82
CA GLU A 301 -12.41 5.11 -3.05
C GLU A 301 -12.19 6.58 -3.45
N GLY A 302 -11.56 6.84 -4.59
CA GLY A 302 -11.51 8.18 -5.16
C GLY A 302 -10.27 8.42 -5.98
N ASN A 303 -9.86 9.68 -6.13
CA ASN A 303 -8.57 10.05 -6.71
C ASN A 303 -7.66 10.47 -5.55
N ASP A 304 -6.80 9.57 -5.13
CA ASP A 304 -6.05 9.70 -3.89
C ASP A 304 -4.58 10.06 -4.16
N ILE A 305 -3.99 10.77 -3.20
CA ILE A 305 -2.56 11.05 -3.16
C ILE A 305 -2.00 10.44 -1.88
N LEU A 306 -1.15 9.42 -2.04
CA LEU A 306 -0.46 8.75 -0.94
C LEU A 306 1.03 9.10 -1.02
N LEU A 307 1.57 9.57 0.10
CA LEU A 307 3.00 9.87 0.27
C LEU A 307 3.52 9.04 1.44
N GLY A 308 4.42 8.09 1.18
CA GLY A 308 5.09 7.29 2.22
C GLY A 308 6.00 8.18 3.07
N GLY A 309 7.13 8.59 2.50
CA GLY A 309 8.08 9.50 3.14
C GLY A 309 9.45 8.87 3.29
N ASP A 310 10.01 8.92 4.49
CA ASP A 310 11.27 8.26 4.84
C ASP A 310 10.95 6.93 5.54
N GLY A 311 11.36 5.78 5.01
CA GLY A 311 11.13 4.47 5.61
C GLY A 311 10.77 3.43 4.55
N ASP A 312 10.68 2.16 4.94
CA ASP A 312 10.19 1.12 4.03
C ASP A 312 8.65 1.07 4.12
N ASP A 313 7.97 1.73 3.18
CA ASP A 313 6.53 2.00 3.23
C ASP A 313 5.67 1.01 2.43
N MET A 314 4.41 0.92 2.80
CA MET A 314 3.39 0.18 2.05
C MET A 314 2.20 1.07 1.67
N LEU A 315 2.08 1.35 0.37
CA LEU A 315 1.04 2.20 -0.19
C LEU A 315 0.08 1.37 -1.05
N PHE A 316 -1.19 1.35 -0.66
CA PHE A 316 -2.23 0.59 -1.33
C PHE A 316 -3.39 1.48 -1.77
N ASP A 317 -3.82 1.29 -3.01
CA ASP A 317 -5.07 1.84 -3.51
C ASP A 317 -5.95 0.73 -4.05
N THR A 318 -7.02 0.44 -3.31
CA THR A 318 -7.92 -0.70 -3.54
C THR A 318 -9.20 -0.30 -4.28
N SER A 319 -9.35 0.96 -4.69
CA SER A 319 -10.51 1.44 -5.44
C SER A 319 -10.70 0.68 -6.76
N THR A 320 -11.95 0.57 -7.20
CA THR A 320 -12.26 0.10 -8.57
C THR A 320 -12.18 1.21 -9.61
N GLU A 321 -12.22 2.47 -9.19
CA GLU A 321 -12.23 3.68 -10.03
C GLU A 321 -11.37 4.75 -9.34
N GLY A 322 -10.67 5.59 -10.11
CA GLY A 322 -9.79 6.61 -9.53
C GLY A 322 -8.54 6.84 -10.36
N ASN A 323 -8.03 8.07 -10.38
CA ASN A 323 -6.67 8.36 -10.84
C ASN A 323 -5.82 8.64 -9.62
N ASN A 324 -4.99 7.68 -9.23
CA ASN A 324 -4.30 7.70 -7.95
C ASN A 324 -2.81 7.97 -8.16
N GLU A 325 -2.23 8.72 -7.23
CA GLU A 325 -0.81 9.05 -7.21
C GLU A 325 -0.20 8.50 -5.92
N LEU A 326 0.70 7.53 -6.05
CA LEU A 326 1.39 6.89 -4.94
C LEU A 326 2.88 7.21 -5.06
N TYR A 327 3.47 7.76 -4.00
CA TYR A 327 4.89 8.09 -3.92
C TYR A 327 5.48 7.42 -2.69
N GLY A 328 6.43 6.49 -2.88
CA GLY A 328 7.12 5.77 -1.80
C GLY A 328 8.01 6.72 -1.00
N GLY A 329 9.03 7.27 -1.66
CA GLY A 329 9.92 8.24 -1.05
C GLY A 329 11.32 7.66 -0.91
N ALA A 330 11.83 7.55 0.32
CA ALA A 330 13.14 7.00 0.59
C ALA A 330 13.03 5.72 1.41
N GLY A 331 13.51 4.60 0.90
CA GLY A 331 13.38 3.28 1.52
C GLY A 331 13.05 2.25 0.45
N ASN A 332 12.80 1.00 0.85
CA ASN A 332 12.39 -0.05 -0.08
C ASN A 332 10.88 -0.22 0.03
N ASP A 333 10.16 0.41 -0.88
CA ASP A 333 8.73 0.61 -0.77
C ASP A 333 7.93 -0.42 -1.57
N VAL A 334 6.69 -0.64 -1.14
CA VAL A 334 5.72 -1.46 -1.87
C VAL A 334 4.52 -0.59 -2.24
N LEU A 335 4.38 -0.33 -3.54
CA LEU A 335 3.28 0.47 -4.09
C LEU A 335 2.37 -0.42 -4.94
N GLU A 336 1.07 -0.41 -4.63
CA GLU A 336 0.09 -1.18 -5.37
C GLU A 336 -1.18 -0.37 -5.65
N ALA A 337 -1.51 -0.21 -6.94
CA ALA A 337 -2.77 0.39 -7.37
C ALA A 337 -3.62 -0.61 -8.16
N ARG A 338 -4.89 -0.73 -7.77
CA ARG A 338 -5.86 -1.67 -8.35
C ARG A 338 -6.96 -1.02 -9.20
N SER A 339 -6.95 0.30 -9.31
CA SER A 339 -8.03 1.08 -9.91
C SER A 339 -8.05 1.04 -11.45
N THR A 340 -9.22 1.30 -12.04
CA THR A 340 -9.39 1.32 -13.52
C THR A 340 -8.99 2.63 -14.19
N GLY A 341 -8.66 3.68 -13.43
CA GLY A 341 -8.23 4.97 -13.95
C GLY A 341 -6.73 5.03 -14.27
N ASN A 342 -6.23 6.25 -14.50
CA ASN A 342 -4.81 6.47 -14.76
C ASN A 342 -4.07 6.61 -13.44
N ASN A 343 -3.11 5.73 -13.19
CA ASN A 343 -2.38 5.73 -11.92
C ASN A 343 -0.91 6.02 -12.15
N LEU A 344 -0.34 6.80 -11.24
CA LEU A 344 1.09 7.09 -11.14
C LEU A 344 1.61 6.45 -9.86
N LEU A 345 2.62 5.59 -10.00
CA LEU A 345 3.38 5.03 -8.89
C LEU A 345 4.83 5.46 -9.07
N ASP A 346 5.43 6.03 -8.05
CA ASP A 346 6.81 6.52 -8.03
C ASP A 346 7.48 5.97 -6.77
N GLY A 347 8.45 5.06 -6.93
CA GLY A 347 9.14 4.40 -5.82
C GLY A 347 10.02 5.40 -5.06
N GLY A 348 10.92 6.05 -5.79
CA GLY A 348 11.77 7.10 -5.25
C GLY A 348 13.20 6.60 -5.10
N ALA A 349 13.68 6.39 -3.88
CA ALA A 349 15.05 5.96 -3.62
C ALA A 349 15.06 4.70 -2.76
N GLY A 350 15.68 3.63 -3.24
CA GLY A 350 15.75 2.32 -2.61
C GLY A 350 15.27 1.25 -3.59
N ASN A 351 15.17 -0.01 -3.18
CA ASN A 351 14.77 -1.08 -4.09
C ASN A 351 13.27 -1.32 -3.97
N ASP A 352 12.51 -0.73 -4.86
CA ASP A 352 11.07 -0.63 -4.75
C ASP A 352 10.33 -1.72 -5.52
N ARG A 353 9.10 -1.99 -5.11
CA ARG A 353 8.19 -2.92 -5.77
C ARG A 353 6.90 -2.21 -6.14
N LEU A 354 6.75 -1.91 -7.42
CA LEU A 354 5.61 -1.20 -7.97
C LEU A 354 4.71 -2.12 -8.80
N LEU A 355 3.42 -2.17 -8.45
CA LEU A 355 2.46 -3.08 -9.06
C LEU A 355 1.18 -2.35 -9.50
N GLY A 356 0.97 -2.31 -10.82
CA GLY A 356 -0.30 -1.87 -11.41
C GLY A 356 -1.18 -3.06 -11.77
N TYR A 357 -2.11 -3.45 -10.89
CA TYR A 357 -2.98 -4.63 -11.10
C TYR A 357 -4.39 -4.25 -11.53
N ASN A 358 -5.02 -5.12 -12.32
CA ASN A 358 -6.45 -5.02 -12.61
C ASN A 358 -7.28 -5.91 -11.68
N THR A 359 -8.26 -5.34 -10.98
CA THR A 359 -9.36 -6.11 -10.39
C THR A 359 -10.48 -6.34 -11.40
N GLY A 360 -10.29 -7.31 -12.30
CA GLY A 360 -11.39 -7.95 -13.05
C GLY A 360 -11.67 -7.46 -14.48
N ASP A 361 -12.59 -8.20 -15.13
CA ASP A 361 -13.03 -8.13 -16.54
C ASP A 361 -13.72 -6.80 -16.95
N PHE A 362 -13.53 -5.71 -16.21
CA PHE A 362 -14.13 -4.42 -16.54
C PHE A 362 -13.45 -3.80 -17.78
N PRO A 363 -14.22 -3.19 -18.70
CA PRO A 363 -13.66 -2.45 -19.83
C PRO A 363 -12.98 -1.18 -19.31
N SER A 364 -11.71 -1.32 -18.96
CA SER A 364 -10.89 -0.25 -18.42
C SER A 364 -10.23 0.58 -19.51
N THR A 365 -10.19 1.90 -19.34
CA THR A 365 -9.49 2.81 -20.27
C THR A 365 -8.26 3.47 -19.68
N GLY A 366 -8.03 3.38 -18.37
CA GLY A 366 -6.87 3.97 -17.70
C GLY A 366 -5.57 3.19 -17.90
N LYS A 367 -4.45 3.90 -17.80
CA LYS A 367 -3.08 3.37 -17.93
C LYS A 367 -2.29 3.56 -16.65
N TYR A 368 -1.32 2.68 -16.40
CA TYR A 368 -0.34 2.85 -15.34
C TYR A 368 0.93 3.54 -15.85
N THR A 369 1.48 4.43 -15.04
CA THR A 369 2.85 4.95 -15.15
C THR A 369 3.57 4.56 -13.87
N LEU A 370 4.60 3.73 -13.97
CA LEU A 370 5.43 3.30 -12.84
C LEU A 370 6.83 3.85 -13.03
N ARG A 371 7.41 4.42 -11.98
CA ARG A 371 8.79 4.89 -11.92
C ARG A 371 9.49 4.25 -10.73
N GLY A 372 10.57 3.52 -10.95
CA GLY A 372 11.37 2.94 -9.88
C GLY A 372 12.12 4.04 -9.14
N GLY A 373 13.07 4.67 -9.82
CA GLY A 373 13.85 5.79 -9.28
C GLY A 373 15.30 5.41 -9.10
N GLU A 374 15.89 5.62 -7.92
CA GLU A 374 17.22 5.12 -7.59
C GLU A 374 17.11 3.77 -6.90
N GLY A 375 17.85 2.75 -7.32
CA GLY A 375 17.84 1.41 -6.72
C GLY A 375 17.55 0.34 -7.76
N ASN A 376 17.49 -0.91 -7.32
CA ASN A 376 17.19 -2.05 -8.19
C ASN A 376 15.72 -2.42 -8.02
N ASP A 377 14.89 -1.91 -8.92
CA ASP A 377 13.45 -1.90 -8.76
C ASP A 377 12.74 -3.04 -9.49
N TYR A 378 11.56 -3.39 -9.00
CA TYR A 378 10.66 -4.33 -9.66
C TYR A 378 9.37 -3.63 -10.06
N LEU A 379 9.17 -3.46 -11.36
CA LEU A 379 7.99 -2.81 -11.93
C LEU A 379 7.18 -3.82 -12.73
N ALA A 380 5.89 -3.96 -12.42
CA ALA A 380 4.99 -4.79 -13.21
C ALA A 380 3.60 -4.16 -13.36
N ALA A 381 3.12 -4.04 -14.59
CA ALA A 381 1.80 -3.51 -14.85
C ALA A 381 1.13 -4.10 -16.09
N TYR A 382 -0.20 -4.03 -16.08
CA TYR A 382 -1.08 -4.33 -17.21
C TYR A 382 -1.32 -3.07 -18.09
N ARG A 383 -1.95 -3.25 -19.25
CA ARG A 383 -2.62 -2.27 -20.14
C ARG A 383 -1.74 -1.35 -20.97
N GLY A 384 -0.59 -1.84 -21.43
CA GLY A 384 0.34 -1.02 -22.21
C GLY A 384 0.79 0.20 -21.40
N ALA A 385 1.25 -0.11 -20.18
CA ALA A 385 1.79 0.81 -19.20
C ALA A 385 3.10 1.45 -19.66
N THR A 386 3.46 2.54 -18.98
CA THR A 386 4.78 3.17 -19.03
C THR A 386 5.55 2.70 -17.80
N LEU A 387 6.65 1.98 -17.99
CA LEU A 387 7.53 1.53 -16.92
C LEU A 387 8.91 2.19 -17.11
N GLU A 388 9.34 2.96 -16.12
CA GLU A 388 10.65 3.64 -16.06
C GLU A 388 11.41 3.04 -14.87
N GLY A 389 12.49 2.29 -15.12
CA GLY A 389 13.33 1.72 -14.06
C GLY A 389 14.04 2.84 -13.29
N GLY A 390 14.97 3.52 -13.96
CA GLY A 390 15.68 4.66 -13.39
C GLY A 390 17.16 4.37 -13.29
N ALA A 391 17.72 4.36 -12.10
CA ALA A 391 19.14 4.10 -11.87
C ALA A 391 19.32 2.88 -10.97
N GLY A 392 19.91 1.82 -11.49
CA GLY A 392 20.16 0.56 -10.82
C GLY A 392 19.83 -0.59 -11.76
N ASP A 393 20.02 -1.84 -11.31
CA ASP A 393 19.72 -3.01 -12.14
C ASP A 393 18.23 -3.38 -11.97
N ASP A 394 17.38 -2.87 -12.86
CA ASP A 394 15.93 -2.94 -12.72
C ASP A 394 15.30 -4.17 -13.40
N THR A 395 14.10 -4.56 -12.94
CA THR A 395 13.27 -5.58 -13.59
C THR A 395 11.92 -5.01 -13.96
N LEU A 396 11.67 -4.87 -15.27
CA LEU A 396 10.44 -4.32 -15.83
C LEU A 396 9.63 -5.41 -16.52
N VAL A 397 8.36 -5.58 -16.15
CA VAL A 397 7.49 -6.64 -16.65
C VAL A 397 6.21 -6.07 -17.25
N SER A 398 6.07 -6.17 -18.57
CA SER A 398 4.78 -5.95 -19.23
C SER A 398 3.91 -7.19 -19.06
N LEU A 399 2.69 -7.02 -18.55
CA LEU A 399 1.75 -8.11 -18.31
C LEU A 399 0.70 -8.25 -19.41
N ASP A 400 0.31 -7.15 -20.06
CA ASP A 400 -0.46 -7.13 -21.31
C ASP A 400 -0.49 -5.74 -21.98
N GLY A 401 -0.80 -5.75 -23.28
CA GLY A 401 -1.00 -4.53 -24.07
C GLY A 401 0.31 -3.83 -24.43
N ALA A 402 0.31 -3.09 -25.55
CA ALA A 402 1.54 -2.46 -26.05
C ALA A 402 2.04 -1.37 -25.10
N GLY A 403 3.11 -1.66 -24.38
CA GLY A 403 3.72 -0.80 -23.37
C GLY A 403 4.98 -0.08 -23.85
N TRP A 404 5.50 0.75 -22.96
CA TRP A 404 6.81 1.38 -23.09
C TRP A 404 7.61 1.07 -21.82
N LEU A 405 8.72 0.37 -21.99
CA LEU A 405 9.63 -0.03 -20.92
C LEU A 405 10.97 0.65 -21.19
N ASP A 406 11.48 1.37 -20.20
CA ASP A 406 12.78 2.03 -20.23
C ASP A 406 13.54 1.64 -18.96
N GLY A 407 14.62 0.88 -19.12
CA GLY A 407 15.45 0.40 -18.00
C GLY A 407 16.16 1.57 -17.32
N GLY A 408 16.94 2.32 -18.08
CA GLY A 408 17.61 3.53 -17.58
C GLY A 408 19.11 3.31 -17.45
N ASP A 409 19.70 3.65 -16.31
CA ASP A 409 21.11 3.40 -15.99
C ASP A 409 21.22 2.09 -15.22
N GLY A 410 22.02 1.12 -15.65
CA GLY A 410 22.17 -0.18 -14.98
C GLY A 410 22.08 -1.34 -15.96
N ASN A 411 22.13 -2.57 -15.45
CA ASN A 411 21.95 -3.77 -16.26
C ASN A 411 20.51 -4.29 -16.09
N ASP A 412 19.63 -3.86 -16.98
CA ASP A 412 18.20 -4.03 -16.79
C ASP A 412 17.68 -5.33 -17.39
N LEU A 413 16.64 -5.88 -16.75
CA LEU A 413 15.86 -7.01 -17.23
C LEU A 413 14.47 -6.57 -17.66
N LEU A 414 14.26 -6.50 -18.97
CA LEU A 414 12.97 -6.20 -19.57
C LEU A 414 12.27 -7.50 -19.99
N VAL A 415 11.06 -7.71 -19.47
CA VAL A 415 10.28 -8.93 -19.69
C VAL A 415 9.04 -8.59 -20.52
N ALA A 416 9.10 -8.95 -21.80
CA ALA A 416 8.01 -8.79 -22.76
C ALA A 416 7.40 -10.17 -23.05
N ASN A 417 6.50 -10.61 -22.17
CA ASN A 417 5.84 -11.92 -22.28
C ASN A 417 4.46 -11.86 -22.95
N ASP A 418 3.98 -10.66 -23.29
CA ASP A 418 2.73 -10.49 -24.01
C ASP A 418 2.95 -10.49 -25.54
N ASP A 419 1.86 -10.61 -26.30
CA ASP A 419 1.91 -10.62 -27.76
C ASP A 419 1.74 -9.21 -28.38
N ALA A 420 1.70 -8.17 -27.54
CA ALA A 420 1.57 -6.80 -27.98
C ALA A 420 2.93 -6.22 -28.39
N GLY A 421 2.91 -5.26 -29.32
CA GLY A 421 4.15 -4.66 -29.82
C GLY A 421 4.68 -3.61 -28.86
N ASP A 422 5.52 -4.02 -27.91
CA ASP A 422 6.13 -3.11 -26.94
C ASP A 422 7.27 -2.28 -27.52
N THR A 423 7.54 -1.13 -26.90
CA THR A 423 8.79 -0.41 -27.09
C THR A 423 9.66 -0.62 -25.87
N LEU A 424 10.84 -1.20 -26.07
CA LEU A 424 11.78 -1.61 -25.03
C LEU A 424 13.08 -0.85 -25.23
N ASN A 425 13.47 -0.05 -24.24
CA ASN A 425 14.77 0.62 -24.20
C ASN A 425 15.53 0.09 -22.98
N GLY A 426 16.73 -0.48 -23.20
CA GLY A 426 17.58 -0.89 -22.08
C GLY A 426 18.17 0.33 -21.42
N GLY A 427 18.96 1.08 -22.18
CA GLY A 427 19.52 2.35 -21.73
C GLY A 427 21.04 2.26 -21.65
N ALA A 428 21.59 2.48 -20.46
CA ALA A 428 23.02 2.47 -20.21
C ALA A 428 23.42 1.28 -19.33
N GLY A 429 23.97 0.25 -19.96
CA GLY A 429 24.57 -0.89 -19.26
C GLY A 429 24.57 -2.11 -20.16
N VAL A 430 24.43 -3.29 -19.58
CA VAL A 430 24.26 -4.55 -20.32
C VAL A 430 22.83 -5.03 -20.12
N ASP A 431 21.97 -4.66 -21.05
CA ASP A 431 20.54 -4.86 -20.90
C ASP A 431 20.05 -6.15 -21.54
N GLN A 432 19.09 -6.79 -20.88
CA GLN A 432 18.53 -8.07 -21.28
C GLN A 432 17.03 -7.97 -21.51
N VAL A 433 16.60 -8.43 -22.69
CA VAL A 433 15.18 -8.74 -22.94
C VAL A 433 14.95 -10.24 -22.83
N ARG A 434 13.95 -10.64 -22.04
CA ARG A 434 13.55 -12.05 -21.89
C ARG A 434 12.21 -12.33 -22.58
N PHE A 435 12.21 -13.41 -23.36
CA PHE A 435 11.05 -13.96 -24.05
C PHE A 435 10.72 -15.37 -23.51
N ALA A 436 9.43 -15.69 -23.43
CA ALA A 436 8.97 -16.94 -22.82
C ALA A 436 9.19 -18.20 -23.68
N GLN A 437 9.21 -18.07 -25.01
CA GLN A 437 9.23 -19.22 -25.93
C GLN A 437 10.62 -19.50 -26.50
N ALA A 438 10.75 -20.46 -27.43
CA ALA A 438 12.04 -20.83 -28.01
C ALA A 438 12.45 -19.79 -29.07
N SER A 439 13.76 -19.65 -29.31
CA SER A 439 14.31 -18.72 -30.30
C SER A 439 13.73 -18.91 -31.71
N THR A 440 13.33 -20.13 -32.07
CA THR A 440 12.71 -20.45 -33.37
C THR A 440 11.31 -19.85 -33.55
N ASP A 441 10.65 -19.52 -32.45
CA ASP A 441 9.29 -19.00 -32.44
C ASP A 441 9.30 -17.48 -32.70
N TYR A 442 10.49 -16.86 -32.74
CA TYR A 442 10.66 -15.43 -32.96
C TYR A 442 11.45 -15.12 -34.24
N THR A 443 11.08 -14.02 -34.89
CA THR A 443 11.89 -13.39 -35.95
C THR A 443 12.56 -12.14 -35.39
N VAL A 444 13.89 -12.13 -35.34
CA VAL A 444 14.69 -10.97 -34.93
C VAL A 444 15.25 -10.26 -36.16
N THR A 445 14.90 -8.98 -36.34
CA THR A 445 15.32 -8.16 -37.48
C THR A 445 16.07 -6.92 -37.00
N ARG A 446 17.29 -6.70 -37.49
CA ARG A 446 18.03 -5.46 -37.21
C ARG A 446 17.37 -4.25 -37.89
N THR A 447 17.18 -3.18 -37.13
CA THR A 447 16.61 -1.91 -37.61
C THR A 447 17.69 -0.82 -37.67
N ALA A 448 17.30 0.42 -37.96
CA ALA A 448 18.23 1.55 -37.98
C ALA A 448 18.73 1.94 -36.58
N THR A 449 17.94 1.67 -35.54
CA THR A 449 18.18 2.13 -34.16
C THR A 449 18.32 0.99 -33.15
N GLY A 450 18.12 -0.26 -33.57
CA GLY A 450 18.22 -1.43 -32.72
C GLY A 450 17.65 -2.67 -33.41
N TYR A 451 16.65 -3.31 -32.82
CA TYR A 451 16.06 -4.55 -33.30
C TYR A 451 14.53 -4.52 -33.27
N ALA A 452 13.92 -5.34 -34.12
CA ALA A 452 12.49 -5.66 -34.07
C ALA A 452 12.34 -7.16 -33.87
N VAL A 453 11.57 -7.57 -32.86
CA VAL A 453 11.31 -8.98 -32.54
C VAL A 453 9.82 -9.25 -32.75
N VAL A 454 9.50 -10.26 -33.54
CA VAL A 454 8.11 -10.65 -33.86
C VAL A 454 7.89 -12.10 -33.46
N ASN A 455 6.84 -12.38 -32.68
CA ASN A 455 6.40 -13.75 -32.41
C ASN A 455 5.71 -14.34 -33.65
N ASN A 456 6.26 -15.42 -34.19
CA ASN A 456 5.79 -16.09 -35.41
C ASN A 456 4.58 -17.01 -35.19
N ASP A 457 4.34 -17.45 -33.96
CA ASP A 457 3.32 -18.44 -33.63
C ASP A 457 1.91 -17.82 -33.48
N MET A 458 1.81 -16.49 -33.45
CA MET A 458 0.57 -15.75 -33.19
C MET A 458 0.27 -14.76 -34.34
N PRO A 459 -0.68 -15.08 -35.25
CA PRO A 459 -1.06 -14.16 -36.32
C PRO A 459 -1.68 -12.88 -35.76
N GLY A 460 -0.97 -11.75 -35.90
CA GLY A 460 -1.41 -10.44 -35.41
C GLY A 460 -0.64 -9.90 -34.21
N SER A 461 0.40 -10.61 -33.76
CA SER A 461 1.38 -10.09 -32.79
C SER A 461 1.98 -8.77 -33.27
N GLY A 462 2.12 -7.81 -32.35
CA GLY A 462 2.89 -6.61 -32.62
C GLY A 462 4.38 -6.93 -32.69
N ALA A 463 5.17 -6.08 -33.34
CA ALA A 463 6.62 -6.17 -33.27
C ALA A 463 7.10 -5.45 -32.01
N HIS A 464 7.84 -6.13 -31.15
CA HIS A 464 8.58 -5.45 -30.07
C HIS A 464 9.73 -4.68 -30.70
N LEU A 465 9.87 -3.39 -30.37
CA LEU A 465 10.92 -2.50 -30.85
C LEU A 465 11.96 -2.30 -29.75
N LEU A 466 13.16 -2.79 -29.97
CA LEU A 466 14.25 -2.83 -29.00
C LEU A 466 15.31 -1.78 -29.35
N THR A 467 15.70 -0.95 -28.39
CA THR A 467 16.84 -0.02 -28.47
C THR A 467 17.74 -0.19 -27.24
N GLY A 468 19.06 -0.04 -27.43
CA GLY A 468 20.03 -0.21 -26.33
C GLY A 468 19.89 -1.54 -25.61
N ILE A 469 19.78 -2.66 -26.36
CA ILE A 469 19.67 -4.01 -25.78
C ILE A 469 20.87 -4.84 -26.23
N GLU A 470 21.58 -5.42 -25.27
CA GLU A 470 22.80 -6.18 -25.45
C GLU A 470 22.52 -7.70 -25.48
N ARG A 471 21.45 -8.16 -24.83
CA ARG A 471 21.13 -9.58 -24.64
C ARG A 471 19.66 -9.88 -24.92
N LEU A 472 19.42 -10.96 -25.67
CA LEU A 472 18.10 -11.60 -25.75
C LEU A 472 18.17 -12.97 -25.05
N GLN A 473 17.22 -13.26 -24.18
CA GLN A 473 17.06 -14.56 -23.54
C GLN A 473 15.77 -15.23 -24.03
N PHE A 474 15.92 -16.41 -24.61
CA PHE A 474 14.82 -17.31 -24.96
C PHE A 474 14.83 -18.53 -24.04
N SER A 475 13.80 -19.37 -24.12
CA SER A 475 13.72 -20.59 -23.31
C SER A 475 14.77 -21.67 -23.63
N ASP A 476 15.39 -21.61 -24.81
CA ASP A 476 16.34 -22.58 -25.34
C ASP A 476 17.78 -22.05 -25.44
N ILE A 477 17.96 -20.76 -25.77
CA ILE A 477 19.27 -20.15 -26.00
C ILE A 477 19.25 -18.65 -25.67
N SER A 478 20.42 -18.06 -25.43
CA SER A 478 20.59 -16.60 -25.38
C SER A 478 21.35 -16.08 -26.59
N VAL A 479 21.08 -14.84 -26.99
CA VAL A 479 21.71 -14.19 -28.15
C VAL A 479 22.29 -12.86 -27.71
N ALA A 480 23.59 -12.65 -27.91
CA ALA A 480 24.24 -11.36 -27.68
C ALA A 480 24.18 -10.48 -28.93
N LEU A 481 23.87 -9.18 -28.74
CA LEU A 481 23.60 -8.20 -29.80
C LEU A 481 24.64 -7.07 -29.88
N ASP A 482 25.50 -6.92 -28.87
CA ASP A 482 26.62 -5.96 -28.82
C ASP A 482 27.81 -6.43 -29.67
N LEU A 483 27.59 -6.51 -30.99
CA LEU A 483 28.54 -7.05 -31.96
C LEU A 483 29.86 -6.25 -32.06
N ASP A 484 29.83 -4.98 -31.65
CA ASP A 484 31.00 -4.10 -31.56
C ASP A 484 31.54 -4.01 -30.11
N GLY A 485 30.77 -4.48 -29.12
CA GLY A 485 31.07 -4.46 -27.69
C GLY A 485 31.67 -5.78 -27.18
N ALA A 486 31.29 -6.17 -25.98
CA ALA A 486 31.86 -7.30 -25.24
C ALA A 486 31.66 -8.65 -25.95
N ALA A 487 30.47 -8.92 -26.48
CA ALA A 487 30.23 -10.15 -27.23
C ALA A 487 31.02 -10.18 -28.55
N GLY A 488 31.08 -9.06 -29.25
CA GLY A 488 31.92 -8.89 -30.43
C GLY A 488 33.39 -9.23 -30.15
N GLN A 489 33.96 -8.60 -29.13
CA GLN A 489 35.35 -8.80 -28.70
C GLN A 489 35.58 -10.25 -28.27
N THR A 490 34.67 -10.84 -27.49
CA THR A 490 34.72 -12.24 -27.07
C THR A 490 34.78 -13.18 -28.27
N PHE A 491 33.89 -13.00 -29.25
CA PHE A 491 33.88 -13.85 -30.44
C PHE A 491 35.17 -13.71 -31.25
N ARG A 492 35.63 -12.47 -31.46
CA ARG A 492 36.84 -12.16 -32.22
C ARG A 492 38.08 -12.75 -31.58
N ILE A 493 38.23 -12.63 -30.26
CA ILE A 493 39.39 -13.18 -29.56
C ILE A 493 39.34 -14.70 -29.48
N TYR A 494 38.15 -15.29 -29.31
CA TYR A 494 37.99 -16.74 -29.34
C TYR A 494 38.43 -17.32 -30.69
N ARG A 495 37.99 -16.69 -31.79
CA ARG A 495 38.42 -17.08 -33.14
C ARG A 495 39.90 -16.83 -33.37
N ALA A 496 40.44 -15.72 -32.89
CA ALA A 496 41.87 -15.43 -33.00
C ALA A 496 42.72 -16.46 -32.22
N ALA A 497 42.26 -16.87 -31.04
CA ALA A 497 42.95 -17.80 -30.19
C ALA A 497 42.90 -19.24 -30.71
N PHE A 498 41.79 -19.66 -31.33
CA PHE A 498 41.57 -21.08 -31.65
C PHE A 498 41.28 -21.40 -33.12
N ASP A 499 41.23 -20.41 -34.00
CA ASP A 499 40.91 -20.56 -35.43
C ASP A 499 39.59 -21.31 -35.69
N ARG A 500 38.58 -21.04 -34.84
CA ARG A 500 37.22 -21.58 -34.94
C ARG A 500 36.21 -20.66 -34.27
N ALA A 501 34.93 -20.84 -34.59
CA ALA A 501 33.86 -20.22 -33.83
C ALA A 501 33.80 -20.80 -32.39
N PRO A 502 33.40 -19.99 -31.40
CA PRO A 502 33.10 -20.50 -30.08
C PRO A 502 31.92 -21.49 -30.12
N ASP A 503 31.99 -22.51 -29.28
CA ASP A 503 30.79 -23.22 -28.85
C ASP A 503 29.99 -22.36 -27.85
N GLU A 504 28.69 -22.60 -27.73
CA GLU A 504 27.77 -21.74 -26.98
C GLU A 504 28.13 -21.62 -25.49
N ALA A 505 28.63 -22.70 -24.88
CA ALA A 505 29.07 -22.70 -23.49
C ALA A 505 30.39 -21.93 -23.29
N GLY A 506 31.35 -22.12 -24.21
CA GLY A 506 32.59 -21.35 -24.22
C GLY A 506 32.35 -19.86 -24.45
N MET A 507 31.41 -19.51 -25.34
CA MET A 507 30.98 -18.13 -25.54
C MET A 507 30.42 -17.56 -24.23
N GLY A 508 29.50 -18.26 -23.58
CA GLY A 508 28.88 -17.79 -22.34
C GLY A 508 29.87 -17.62 -21.18
N PHE A 509 30.85 -18.52 -21.05
CA PHE A 509 31.90 -18.39 -20.05
C PHE A 509 32.74 -17.13 -20.25
N TRP A 510 33.27 -16.90 -21.45
CA TRP A 510 34.14 -15.75 -21.69
C TRP A 510 33.37 -14.43 -21.73
N LEU A 511 32.12 -14.45 -22.21
CA LEU A 511 31.26 -13.29 -22.20
C LEU A 511 30.95 -12.83 -20.77
N SER A 512 30.66 -13.75 -19.84
CA SER A 512 30.42 -13.37 -18.44
C SER A 512 31.65 -12.75 -17.77
N GLN A 513 32.87 -13.14 -18.18
CA GLN A 513 34.09 -12.48 -17.70
C GLN A 513 34.25 -11.08 -18.29
N MET A 514 33.92 -10.93 -19.57
CA MET A 514 33.96 -9.65 -20.28
C MET A 514 32.95 -8.64 -19.76
N ASP A 515 31.74 -9.10 -19.40
CA ASP A 515 30.71 -8.26 -18.79
C ASP A 515 31.09 -7.86 -17.34
N GLY A 516 31.94 -8.64 -16.66
CA GLY A 516 32.46 -8.36 -15.31
C GLY A 516 33.73 -7.49 -15.25
N ASP A 517 33.85 -6.48 -16.13
CA ASP A 517 34.98 -5.53 -16.22
C ASP A 517 36.37 -6.12 -16.52
N THR A 518 36.46 -7.38 -16.98
CA THR A 518 37.76 -7.97 -17.32
C THR A 518 38.30 -7.37 -18.62
N SER A 519 39.54 -6.85 -18.58
CA SER A 519 40.14 -6.27 -19.78
C SER A 519 40.36 -7.32 -20.87
N LEU A 520 40.24 -6.92 -22.14
CA LEU A 520 40.48 -7.82 -23.28
C LEU A 520 41.88 -8.48 -23.24
N VAL A 521 42.88 -7.79 -22.67
CA VAL A 521 44.23 -8.35 -22.50
C VAL A 521 44.25 -9.45 -21.44
N ASP A 522 43.49 -9.32 -20.36
CA ASP A 522 43.40 -10.35 -19.32
C ASP A 522 42.61 -11.58 -19.83
N ILE A 523 41.53 -11.34 -20.58
CA ILE A 523 40.81 -12.38 -21.33
C ILE A 523 41.78 -13.12 -22.27
N ALA A 524 42.58 -12.37 -23.04
CA ALA A 524 43.62 -12.94 -23.91
C ALA A 524 44.63 -13.80 -23.13
N GLY A 525 44.93 -13.40 -21.88
CA GLY A 525 45.75 -14.18 -20.95
C GLY A 525 45.16 -15.54 -20.64
N GLY A 526 43.86 -15.60 -20.35
CA GLY A 526 43.13 -16.84 -20.15
C GLY A 526 43.16 -17.76 -21.37
N PHE A 527 42.91 -17.21 -22.57
CA PHE A 527 43.04 -17.94 -23.83
C PHE A 527 44.47 -18.46 -24.04
N ALA A 528 45.48 -17.62 -23.88
CA ALA A 528 46.89 -17.98 -24.10
C ALA A 528 47.40 -19.04 -23.11
N ALA A 529 46.83 -19.08 -21.90
CA ALA A 529 47.13 -20.09 -20.89
C ALA A 529 46.38 -21.42 -21.10
N SER A 530 45.39 -21.44 -21.99
CA SER A 530 44.57 -22.64 -22.23
C SER A 530 45.35 -23.76 -22.90
N ARG A 531 44.94 -25.00 -22.63
CA ARG A 531 45.53 -26.20 -23.23
C ARG A 531 45.38 -26.22 -24.75
N GLU A 532 44.27 -25.70 -25.28
CA GLU A 532 44.01 -25.63 -26.71
C GLU A 532 44.98 -24.64 -27.40
N PHE A 533 45.22 -23.48 -26.80
CA PHE A 533 46.18 -22.51 -27.34
C PHE A 533 47.60 -23.10 -27.42
N VAL A 534 48.05 -23.79 -26.36
CA VAL A 534 49.36 -24.46 -26.34
C VAL A 534 49.47 -25.54 -27.43
N GLN A 535 48.39 -26.22 -27.78
CA GLN A 535 48.40 -27.21 -28.87
C GLN A 535 48.55 -26.54 -30.25
N LEU A 536 47.88 -25.42 -30.47
CA LEU A 536 47.90 -24.71 -31.76
C LEU A 536 49.21 -23.91 -31.95
N TYR A 537 49.65 -23.19 -30.92
CA TYR A 537 50.78 -22.27 -30.99
C TYR A 537 52.09 -22.87 -30.46
N GLY A 538 52.04 -24.03 -29.81
CA GLY A 538 53.20 -24.75 -29.30
C GLY A 538 53.48 -24.43 -27.82
N ASN A 539 54.26 -25.30 -27.17
CA ASN A 539 54.72 -25.08 -25.81
C ASN A 539 55.94 -24.14 -25.84
N ALA A 540 55.76 -22.87 -25.45
CA ALA A 540 56.78 -21.81 -25.49
C ALA A 540 57.39 -21.59 -26.89
N PRO A 541 56.59 -21.20 -27.91
CA PRO A 541 57.12 -20.88 -29.24
C PRO A 541 58.08 -19.70 -29.18
N SER A 542 59.06 -19.68 -30.09
CA SER A 542 59.82 -18.45 -30.34
C SER A 542 58.90 -17.33 -30.86
N ASN A 543 59.28 -16.07 -30.68
CA ASN A 543 58.51 -14.92 -31.17
C ASN A 543 58.22 -15.03 -32.69
N THR A 544 59.21 -15.49 -33.47
CA THR A 544 59.05 -15.78 -34.90
C THR A 544 57.98 -16.83 -35.17
N GLU A 545 57.97 -17.94 -34.44
CA GLU A 545 56.96 -18.99 -34.60
C GLU A 545 55.57 -18.52 -34.19
N LEU A 546 55.46 -17.80 -33.07
CA LEU A 546 54.21 -17.26 -32.55
C LEU A 546 53.56 -16.31 -33.56
N VAL A 547 54.27 -15.27 -33.98
CA VAL A 547 53.75 -14.26 -34.92
C VAL A 547 53.40 -14.92 -36.26
N THR A 548 54.24 -15.82 -36.77
CA THR A 548 53.95 -16.54 -38.03
C THR A 548 52.66 -17.36 -37.94
N ARG A 549 52.43 -18.06 -36.82
CA ARG A 549 51.20 -18.83 -36.60
C ARG A 549 49.99 -17.91 -36.44
N MET A 550 50.12 -16.78 -35.75
CA MET A 550 49.03 -15.79 -35.60
C MET A 550 48.59 -15.21 -36.96
N TYR A 551 49.53 -14.86 -37.85
CA TYR A 551 49.19 -14.43 -39.21
C TYR A 551 48.42 -15.50 -40.00
N LYS A 552 48.81 -16.76 -39.87
CA LYS A 552 48.19 -17.87 -40.58
C LYS A 552 46.82 -18.27 -40.03
N ASN A 553 46.69 -18.30 -38.70
CA ASN A 553 45.51 -18.80 -38.02
C ASN A 553 44.45 -17.71 -37.84
N ILE A 554 44.85 -16.43 -37.74
CA ILE A 554 43.92 -15.32 -37.48
C ILE A 554 43.61 -14.57 -38.78
N LEU A 555 44.64 -14.24 -39.55
CA LEU A 555 44.51 -13.43 -40.77
C LEU A 555 44.46 -14.27 -42.06
N HIS A 556 44.64 -15.59 -41.94
CA HIS A 556 44.59 -16.54 -43.06
C HIS A 556 45.50 -16.17 -44.25
N ARG A 557 46.67 -15.58 -43.96
CA ARG A 557 47.64 -15.16 -44.98
C ARG A 557 49.08 -15.21 -44.49
N ASP A 558 50.01 -15.09 -45.42
CA ASP A 558 51.42 -14.93 -45.07
C ASP A 558 51.68 -13.53 -44.46
N PRO A 559 52.64 -13.40 -43.53
CA PRO A 559 52.95 -12.13 -42.88
C PRO A 559 53.43 -11.07 -43.87
N GLU A 560 52.85 -9.88 -43.81
CA GLU A 560 53.38 -8.72 -44.53
C GLU A 560 54.67 -8.22 -43.85
N PRO A 561 55.70 -7.82 -44.62
CA PRO A 561 57.02 -7.52 -44.04
C PRO A 561 57.01 -6.44 -42.94
N ALA A 562 56.17 -5.41 -43.09
CA ALA A 562 56.14 -4.28 -42.16
C ALA A 562 55.47 -4.63 -40.82
N GLY A 563 54.28 -5.24 -40.85
CA GLY A 563 53.58 -5.67 -39.63
C GLY A 563 54.30 -6.82 -38.94
N TYR A 564 54.84 -7.77 -39.70
CA TYR A 564 55.65 -8.86 -39.15
C TYR A 564 56.88 -8.35 -38.40
N ALA A 565 57.62 -7.40 -38.99
CA ALA A 565 58.78 -6.79 -38.33
C ALA A 565 58.38 -6.00 -37.07
N PHE A 566 57.25 -5.29 -37.10
CA PHE A 566 56.73 -4.56 -35.94
C PHE A 566 56.41 -5.51 -34.76
N TRP A 567 55.66 -6.58 -35.00
CA TRP A 567 55.28 -7.53 -33.95
C TRP A 567 56.49 -8.22 -33.33
N LEU A 568 57.46 -8.62 -34.16
CA LEU A 568 58.72 -9.21 -33.66
C LEU A 568 59.53 -8.20 -32.84
N ASP A 569 59.65 -6.96 -33.30
CA ASP A 569 60.43 -5.93 -32.61
C ASP A 569 59.89 -5.65 -31.20
N ILE A 570 58.57 -5.52 -31.05
CA ILE A 570 57.98 -5.23 -29.73
C ILE A 570 58.01 -6.46 -28.80
N LEU A 571 57.92 -7.68 -29.33
CA LEU A 571 58.03 -8.92 -28.54
C LEU A 571 59.49 -9.17 -28.11
N ASP A 572 60.45 -9.01 -29.02
CA ASP A 572 61.89 -9.22 -28.75
C ASP A 572 62.45 -8.20 -27.74
N GLN A 573 61.92 -6.97 -27.76
CA GLN A 573 62.26 -5.93 -26.80
C GLN A 573 61.50 -6.04 -25.47
N GLY A 574 60.60 -7.02 -25.32
CA GLY A 574 59.78 -7.21 -24.12
C GLY A 574 58.76 -6.09 -23.88
N LYS A 575 58.38 -5.34 -24.92
CA LYS A 575 57.40 -4.25 -24.87
C LYS A 575 55.96 -4.76 -24.96
N ALA A 576 55.75 -5.99 -25.41
CA ALA A 576 54.47 -6.68 -25.44
C ALA A 576 54.65 -8.14 -25.02
N ASN A 577 53.59 -8.78 -24.55
CA ASN A 577 53.53 -10.21 -24.27
C ASN A 577 52.49 -10.89 -25.18
N VAL A 578 52.38 -12.23 -25.11
CA VAL A 578 51.44 -13.00 -25.95
C VAL A 578 49.99 -12.50 -25.79
N PRO A 579 49.46 -12.27 -24.56
CA PRO A 579 48.14 -11.68 -24.38
C PRO A 579 47.94 -10.33 -25.08
N THR A 580 48.91 -9.40 -24.96
CA THR A 580 48.84 -8.09 -25.62
C THR A 580 48.78 -8.23 -27.15
N VAL A 581 49.59 -9.11 -27.74
CA VAL A 581 49.59 -9.34 -29.19
C VAL A 581 48.29 -10.00 -29.64
N LEU A 582 47.79 -11.00 -28.90
CA LEU A 582 46.55 -11.69 -29.22
C LEU A 582 45.35 -10.74 -29.19
N ALA A 583 45.20 -9.93 -28.13
CA ALA A 583 44.16 -8.91 -28.03
C ALA A 583 44.26 -7.86 -29.16
N SER A 584 45.47 -7.46 -29.55
CA SER A 584 45.66 -6.47 -30.61
C SER A 584 45.32 -7.01 -32.00
N ILE A 585 45.68 -8.26 -32.30
CA ILE A 585 45.37 -8.88 -33.59
C ILE A 585 43.88 -9.24 -33.67
N SER A 586 43.24 -9.65 -32.56
CA SER A 586 41.80 -9.94 -32.55
C SER A 586 40.96 -8.71 -32.90
N GLU A 587 41.41 -7.50 -32.54
CA GLU A 587 40.72 -6.24 -32.86
C GLU A 587 41.24 -5.56 -34.13
N SER A 588 42.04 -6.26 -34.94
CA SER A 588 42.49 -5.72 -36.22
C SER A 588 41.33 -5.52 -37.19
N ALA A 589 41.39 -4.46 -38.01
CA ALA A 589 40.35 -4.18 -39.00
C ALA A 589 40.09 -5.36 -39.96
N GLU A 590 41.13 -6.14 -40.26
CA GLU A 590 41.05 -7.35 -41.08
C GLU A 590 40.25 -8.46 -40.37
N ASN A 591 40.51 -8.73 -39.09
CA ASN A 591 39.75 -9.72 -38.32
C ASN A 591 38.30 -9.27 -38.10
N ASN A 592 38.07 -7.99 -37.78
CA ASN A 592 36.73 -7.43 -37.63
C ASN A 592 35.91 -7.64 -38.92
N ALA A 593 36.50 -7.34 -40.09
CA ALA A 593 35.85 -7.57 -41.38
C ALA A 593 35.59 -9.06 -41.67
N ALA A 594 36.51 -9.94 -41.28
CA ALA A 594 36.37 -11.38 -41.46
C ALA A 594 35.31 -12.02 -40.53
N VAL A 595 34.99 -11.38 -39.41
CA VAL A 595 34.00 -11.84 -38.42
C VAL A 595 32.63 -11.20 -38.63
N ALA A 596 32.56 -9.97 -39.16
CA ALA A 596 31.33 -9.19 -39.25
C ALA A 596 30.14 -9.95 -39.85
N ALA A 597 30.35 -10.71 -40.93
CA ALA A 597 29.28 -11.49 -41.57
C ALA A 597 28.83 -12.71 -40.74
N LEU A 598 29.71 -13.26 -39.89
CA LEU A 598 29.41 -14.45 -39.07
C LEU A 598 28.51 -14.12 -37.88
N ILE A 599 28.65 -12.92 -37.33
CA ILE A 599 27.92 -12.47 -36.14
C ILE A 599 26.78 -11.50 -36.45
N ALA A 600 26.51 -11.24 -37.74
CA ALA A 600 25.57 -10.21 -38.20
C ALA A 600 24.14 -10.36 -37.65
N ASN A 601 23.76 -11.59 -37.26
CA ASN A 601 22.43 -11.92 -36.72
C ASN A 601 22.43 -12.13 -35.19
N GLY A 602 23.49 -11.68 -34.49
CA GLY A 602 23.68 -12.00 -33.07
C GLY A 602 24.58 -13.22 -32.85
N ILE A 603 25.08 -13.36 -31.62
CA ILE A 603 25.97 -14.45 -31.22
C ILE A 603 25.25 -15.36 -30.22
N PRO A 604 24.90 -16.61 -30.57
CA PRO A 604 24.25 -17.53 -29.65
C PRO A 604 25.21 -17.99 -28.55
N PHE A 605 24.71 -18.08 -27.32
CA PHE A 605 25.45 -18.56 -26.17
C PHE A 605 24.52 -19.15 -25.11
N ILE A 606 25.08 -20.00 -24.25
CA ILE A 606 24.41 -20.48 -23.05
C ILE A 606 24.97 -19.66 -21.88
N PRO A 607 24.15 -18.90 -21.13
CA PRO A 607 24.63 -18.16 -19.97
C PRO A 607 25.40 -19.06 -19.01
N TYR A 608 26.58 -18.61 -18.59
CA TYR A 608 27.40 -19.36 -17.67
C TYR A 608 26.86 -19.19 -16.24
N GLY A 609 26.16 -20.22 -15.75
CA GLY A 609 25.84 -20.33 -14.32
C GLY A 609 27.13 -20.64 -13.55
N GLY A 610 27.53 -19.74 -12.65
CA GLY A 610 28.70 -19.93 -11.79
C GLY A 610 28.66 -21.20 -10.94
#